data_AF-A0A0C5XMZ3-F1
#
_entry.id   AF-A0A0C5XMZ3-F1
#
_cell.length_a   1.000
_cell.length_b   1.000
_cell.length_c   1.000
_cell.angle_alpha   90.00
_cell.angle_beta   90.00
_cell.angle_gamma   90.00
#
_symmetry.space_group_name_H-M   'P 1'
#
loop_
_entity.id
_entity.type
_entity.pdbx_description
1 polymer ?
#
loop_
_entity_poly.entity_id
_entity_poly.type
_entity_poly.pdbx_seq_one_letter_code
_entity_poly.pdbx_strand_id
1 'polypeptide(L)' 'MARSLTNRADTRAIADIAAAWGFYDGPHLSRLFRERFSCTPSEYRASHGRAD' A
#
# COMPACT_ATOMS: atom_id res chain seq x y z
N MET A 1 -4.74 1.61 8.94
CA MET A 1 -3.96 0.93 7.88
C MET A 1 -3.50 1.93 6.82
N ALA A 2 -4.37 2.57 6.02
CA ALA A 2 -3.98 3.46 4.91
C ALA A 2 -2.91 4.56 5.22
N ARG A 3 -2.80 5.02 6.48
CA ARG A 3 -1.82 6.04 6.90
C ARG A 3 -0.35 5.64 6.67
N SER A 4 -0.02 4.35 6.70
CA SER A 4 1.35 3.88 6.41
C SER A 4 1.69 3.96 4.92
N LEU A 5 0.68 3.88 4.04
CA LEU A 5 0.86 3.99 2.58
C LEU A 5 1.02 5.43 2.09
N THR A 6 0.52 6.40 2.86
CA THR A 6 0.57 7.83 2.52
C THR A 6 1.70 8.60 3.20
N ASN A 7 2.37 7.98 4.16
CA ASN A 7 3.54 8.57 4.80
C ASN A 7 4.75 8.53 3.86
N ARG A 8 5.13 9.69 3.32
CA ARG A 8 6.25 9.82 2.37
C ARG A 8 7.62 9.48 2.98
N ALA A 9 7.77 9.59 4.30
CA ALA A 9 8.98 9.18 5.00
C ALA A 9 9.11 7.65 5.14
N ASP A 10 8.04 6.91 4.84
CA ASP A 10 8.00 5.46 4.95
C ASP A 10 8.57 4.83 3.67
N THR A 11 9.86 4.47 3.67
CA THR A 11 10.56 3.87 2.52
C THR A 11 10.34 2.36 2.38
N ARG A 12 9.56 1.76 3.28
CA ARG A 12 9.34 0.31 3.29
C ARG A 12 8.64 -0.15 2.02
N ALA A 13 8.99 -1.34 1.53
CA ALA A 13 8.31 -1.93 0.40
C ALA A 13 6.84 -2.21 0.75
N ILE A 14 5.96 -2.18 -0.25
CA ILE A 14 4.53 -2.53 -0.07
C ILE A 14 4.36 -3.93 0.53
N ALA A 15 5.27 -4.86 0.23
CA ALA A 15 5.30 -6.20 0.81
C ALA A 15 5.56 -6.19 2.33
N ASP A 16 6.42 -5.30 2.81
CA ASP A 16 6.72 -5.17 4.25
C ASP A 16 5.54 -4.56 5.01
N ILE A 17 4.88 -3.57 4.39
CA ILE A 17 3.63 -2.99 4.91
C ILE A 17 2.51 -4.04 4.92
N ALA A 18 2.46 -4.91 3.90
CA ALA A 18 1.52 -6.03 3.84
C ALA A 18 1.75 -7.01 4.98
N ALA A 19 3.00 -7.42 5.20
CA ALA A 19 3.39 -8.31 6.29
C ALA A 19 3.04 -7.71 7.66
N ALA A 20 3.32 -6.42 7.88
CA ALA A 20 2.97 -5.72 9.11
C ALA A 20 1.45 -5.64 9.36
N TRP A 21 0.62 -5.78 8.33
CA TRP A 21 -0.85 -5.82 8.45
C TRP A 21 -1.40 -7.24 8.54
N GLY A 22 -0.55 -8.26 8.50
CA GLY A 22 -0.94 -9.67 8.58
C GLY A 22 -1.24 -10.32 7.23
N PHE A 23 -0.84 -9.71 6.12
CA PHE A 23 -0.94 -10.34 4.80
C PHE A 23 0.31 -11.16 4.51
N TYR A 24 0.11 -12.35 3.94
CA TYR A 24 1.19 -13.27 3.59
C TYR A 24 2.04 -12.74 2.43
N ASP A 25 1.41 -12.12 1.42
CA ASP A 25 2.12 -11.54 0.27
C ASP A 25 1.41 -10.30 -0.32
N GLY A 26 2.19 -9.49 -1.05
CA GLY A 26 1.73 -8.30 -1.78
C GLY A 26 0.54 -8.49 -2.75
N PRO A 27 0.41 -9.61 -3.50
CA PRO A 27 -0.74 -9.85 -4.40
C PRO A 27 -2.05 -10.05 -3.64
N HIS A 28 -2.01 -10.73 -2.49
CA HIS A 28 -3.19 -10.94 -1.63
C HIS A 28 -3.70 -9.61 -1.07
N LEU A 29 -2.78 -8.78 -0.55
CA LEU A 29 -3.10 -7.42 -0.14
C LEU A 29 -3.68 -6.62 -1.31
N SER A 30 -3.05 -6.66 -2.49
CA SER A 30 -3.48 -5.83 -3.64
C SER A 30 -4.88 -6.16 -4.10
N ARG A 31 -5.25 -7.45 -4.10
CA ARG A 31 -6.62 -7.88 -4.45
C ARG A 31 -7.65 -7.36 -3.46
N LEU A 32 -7.42 -7.59 -2.17
CA LEU A 32 -8.34 -7.17 -1.10
C LEU A 32 -8.42 -5.64 -0.97
N PHE A 33 -7.31 -4.94 -1.17
CA PHE A 33 -7.27 -3.48 -1.15
C PHE A 33 -8.04 -2.91 -2.34
N ARG A 34 -7.91 -3.51 -3.53
CA ARG A 34 -8.69 -3.08 -4.70
C ARG A 34 -10.18 -3.35 -4.53
N GLU A 35 -10.57 -4.47 -3.92
CA GLU A 35 -11.99 -4.73 -3.62
C GLU A 35 -12.57 -3.73 -2.62
N ARG A 36 -11.75 -3.19 -1.71
CA ARG A 36 -12.18 -2.29 -0.63
C ARG A 36 -12.06 -0.80 -0.98
N PHE A 37 -11.05 -0.42 -1.76
CA PHE A 37 -10.66 0.96 -2.04
C PHE A 37 -10.63 1.29 -3.54
N SER A 38 -10.96 0.34 -4.42
CA SER A 38 -10.96 0.48 -5.88
C SER A 38 -9.61 0.84 -6.51
N CYS A 39 -8.51 0.77 -5.75
CA CYS A 39 -7.13 1.03 -6.19
C CYS A 39 -6.17 0.01 -5.57
N THR A 40 -4.96 -0.12 -6.09
CA THR A 40 -3.90 -0.90 -5.41
C THR A 40 -3.15 -0.06 -4.37
N PRO A 41 -2.53 -0.67 -3.32
CA PRO A 41 -1.72 0.06 -2.35
C PRO A 41 -0.51 0.77 -3.00
N SER A 42 0.05 0.21 -4.08
CA SER A 42 1.09 0.87 -4.88
C SER A 42 0.57 2.11 -5.60
N GLU A 43 -0.60 2.05 -6.24
CA GLU A 43 -1.23 3.23 -6.86
C GLU A 43 -1.57 4.28 -5.80
N TYR A 44 -2.12 3.86 -4.67
CA TYR A 44 -2.43 4.77 -3.56
C TYR A 44 -1.17 5.49 -3.06
N ARG A 45 -0.04 4.78 -2.94
CA ARG A 45 1.26 5.38 -2.59
C ARG A 45 1.80 6.28 -3.70
N ALA A 46 1.68 5.88 -4.97
CA ALA A 46 2.14 6.66 -6.11
C ALA A 46 1.37 7.98 -6.27
N SER A 47 0.04 7.97 -6.07
CA SER A 47 -0.80 9.17 -6.10
C SER A 47 -0.44 10.18 -5.00
N HIS A 48 0.10 9.73 -3.87
CA HIS A 48 0.58 10.60 -2.79
C HIS A 48 2.09 10.89 -2.88
N GLY A 49 2.80 10.20 -3.78
CA GLY A 49 4.25 10.28 -3.97
C GLY A 49 4.69 11.17 -5.14
N ARG A 50 3.78 11.63 -5.99
CA ARG A 50 4.12 12.48 -7.13
C ARG A 50 4.18 13.95 -6.71
N ALA A 51 5.31 14.33 -6.13
CA ALA A 51 5.82 15.69 -6.29
C ALA A 51 6.71 15.66 -7.54
N ASP A 52 6.18 16.21 -8.64
CA ASP A 52 6.79 16.38 -9.98
C ASP A 52 7.26 15.09 -10.69
#